data_AF-A0A254NA71-F1
#
_entry.id   AF-A0A254NA71-F1
#
_cell.length_a   1.000
_cell.length_b   1.000
_cell.length_c   1.000
_cell.angle_alpha   90.00
_cell.angle_beta   90.00
_cell.angle_gamma   90.00
#
_symmetry.space_group_name_H-M   'P 1'
#
loop_
_entity.id
_entity.type
_entity.pdbx_description
1 polymer ?
#
loop_
_entity_poly.entity_id
_entity_poly.type
_entity_poly.pdbx_seq_one_letter_code
_entity_poly.pdbx_strand_id
1 'polypeptide(L)'
;MIAVGADLLDIIENSNPVLTSASACFMMSRMSRDETAERLMSEDEFRASRAGLRGVLGQFFVTKDGRRLYPSFLADNAVEHRDLIAVVKLLGDWDNFTKWRFFISGKGSLGGLTPLEALRQGRLRQVMRTAEGFAER
;
A
#
# COMPACT_ATOMS: atom_id res chain seq x y z
N MET A 1 25.70 60.53 -5.52
CA MET A 1 27.01 60.17 -6.08
C MET A 1 26.98 58.66 -6.29
N ILE A 2 27.24 58.23 -7.53
CA ILE A 2 27.36 56.85 -8.05
C ILE A 2 26.05 56.09 -8.34
N ALA A 3 25.94 55.72 -9.61
CA ALA A 3 24.93 54.91 -10.26
C ALA A 3 25.53 53.56 -10.68
N VAL A 4 24.73 52.50 -10.74
CA VAL A 4 24.80 51.34 -11.68
C VAL A 4 23.55 50.48 -11.41
N GLY A 5 22.64 50.22 -12.37
CA GLY A 5 22.74 49.20 -13.44
C GLY A 5 22.29 47.85 -12.87
N ALA A 6 21.38 47.02 -13.41
CA ALA A 6 20.75 46.84 -14.72
C ALA A 6 19.41 46.05 -14.50
N ASP A 7 18.37 46.24 -15.32
CA ASP A 7 17.85 45.31 -16.34
C ASP A 7 17.42 43.92 -15.79
N LEU A 8 16.12 43.67 -15.61
CA LEU A 8 15.18 42.97 -16.51
C LEU A 8 15.46 41.44 -16.65
N LEU A 9 14.43 40.66 -16.29
CA LEU A 9 14.23 39.21 -16.49
C LEU A 9 15.11 38.24 -15.68
N ASP A 10 14.51 37.65 -14.64
CA ASP A 10 14.51 36.19 -14.45
C ASP A 10 13.30 35.82 -13.57
N ILE A 11 12.22 35.35 -14.21
CA ILE A 11 11.82 33.94 -14.24
C ILE A 11 10.88 33.57 -13.09
N ILE A 12 9.73 33.08 -13.54
CA ILE A 12 8.71 32.34 -12.82
C ILE A 12 9.36 31.20 -12.04
N GLU A 13 9.45 31.29 -10.72
CA GLU A 13 9.82 30.16 -9.86
C GLU A 13 8.69 29.96 -8.84
N ASN A 14 7.65 29.23 -9.24
CA ASN A 14 7.52 27.78 -9.06
C ASN A 14 7.05 27.43 -7.64
N SER A 15 5.82 26.94 -7.61
CA SER A 15 5.11 26.35 -6.48
C SER A 15 5.97 25.37 -5.68
N ASN A 16 5.99 25.51 -4.35
CA ASN A 16 6.04 24.33 -3.47
C ASN A 16 5.60 24.69 -2.03
N PRO A 17 4.38 24.35 -1.57
CA PRO A 17 4.12 24.26 -0.15
C PRO A 17 4.82 23.01 0.40
N VAL A 18 6.01 23.23 0.96
CA VAL A 18 6.68 22.49 2.05
C VAL A 18 6.10 21.10 2.34
N LEU A 19 6.58 20.10 1.61
CA LEU A 19 6.53 18.70 2.06
C LEU A 19 7.48 18.56 3.25
N THR A 20 6.91 18.44 4.45
CA THR A 20 7.64 18.06 5.66
C THR A 20 8.47 16.79 5.41
N SER A 21 9.77 16.90 5.70
CA SER A 21 10.82 15.90 5.50
C SER A 21 10.48 14.48 5.97
N ALA A 22 9.61 14.33 6.98
CA ALA A 22 9.15 13.01 7.45
C ALA A 22 8.33 12.22 6.42
N SER A 23 7.50 12.89 5.61
CA SER A 23 6.69 12.23 4.58
C SER A 23 7.51 11.85 3.34
N ALA A 24 8.52 12.66 3.00
CA ALA A 24 9.44 12.36 1.91
C ALA A 24 10.44 11.25 2.30
N CYS A 25 10.92 11.24 3.55
CA CYS A 25 11.80 10.20 4.06
C CYS A 25 11.11 8.82 4.08
N PHE A 26 9.79 8.79 4.29
CA PHE A 26 8.98 7.57 4.19
C PHE A 26 8.75 7.10 2.74
N MET A 27 8.82 8.01 1.76
CA MET A 27 8.54 7.73 0.35
C MET A 27 9.77 7.25 -0.43
N MET A 28 10.98 7.67 -0.03
CA MET A 28 12.21 7.44 -0.81
C MET A 28 12.96 6.14 -0.48
N SER A 29 12.65 5.45 0.63
CA SER A 29 13.15 4.09 0.90
C SER A 29 12.46 3.00 0.06
N ARG A 30 11.46 3.37 -0.74
CA ARG A 30 10.54 2.46 -1.44
C ARG A 30 10.98 2.06 -2.84
N MET A 31 12.25 2.21 -3.18
CA MET A 31 12.74 1.92 -4.52
C MET A 31 13.89 0.91 -4.49
N SER A 32 13.49 -0.35 -4.59
CA SER A 32 14.21 -1.42 -5.30
C SER A 32 15.38 -2.10 -4.56
N ARG A 33 15.06 -3.19 -3.85
CA ARG A 33 15.54 -4.57 -4.08
C ARG A 33 14.90 -5.47 -3.00
N ASP A 34 14.02 -6.38 -3.42
CA ASP A 34 13.21 -7.27 -2.56
C ASP A 34 12.21 -6.57 -1.59
N GLU A 35 11.48 -5.59 -2.13
CA GLU A 35 10.40 -4.83 -1.44
C GLU A 35 9.21 -5.71 -0.97
N THR A 36 9.25 -7.00 -1.25
CA THR A 36 8.19 -7.98 -0.97
C THR A 36 8.21 -8.40 0.49
N ALA A 37 9.37 -8.66 1.09
CA ALA A 37 9.46 -9.20 2.45
C ALA A 37 9.21 -8.14 3.56
N GLU A 38 9.45 -6.86 3.28
CA GLU A 38 9.37 -5.76 4.26
C GLU A 38 7.95 -5.26 4.55
N ARG A 39 6.93 -5.84 3.89
CA ARG A 39 5.52 -5.48 4.13
C ARG A 39 4.85 -6.35 5.17
N LEU A 40 5.59 -7.18 5.90
CA LEU A 40 5.07 -8.03 6.97
C LEU A 40 5.56 -7.49 8.33
N MET A 41 4.63 -7.29 9.27
CA MET A 41 4.88 -6.82 10.64
C MET A 41 4.68 -7.95 11.64
N SER A 42 5.29 -7.80 12.82
CA SER A 42 5.19 -8.79 13.91
C SER A 42 3.78 -8.82 14.52
N GLU A 43 3.43 -9.91 15.20
CA GLU A 43 2.13 -10.02 15.89
C GLU A 43 1.92 -8.90 16.93
N ASP A 44 2.95 -8.56 17.70
CA ASP A 44 2.87 -7.51 18.72
C ASP A 44 2.59 -6.13 18.11
N GLU A 45 3.26 -5.81 17.00
CA GLU A 45 3.05 -4.57 16.24
C GLU A 45 1.64 -4.52 15.66
N PHE A 46 1.17 -5.64 15.08
CA PHE A 46 -0.16 -5.73 14.52
C PHE A 46 -1.25 -5.64 15.59
N ARG A 47 -1.02 -6.23 16.77
CA ARG A 47 -1.91 -6.15 17.94
C ARG A 47 -2.04 -4.70 18.44
N ALA A 48 -0.95 -3.94 18.42
CA ALA A 48 -0.95 -2.52 18.77
C ALA A 48 -1.55 -1.62 17.66
N SER A 49 -1.70 -2.14 16.44
CA SER A 49 -2.31 -1.41 15.33
C SER A 49 -3.83 -1.31 15.46
N ARG A 50 -4.43 -0.39 14.70
CA ARG A 50 -5.89 -0.20 14.63
C ARG A 50 -6.66 -1.42 14.11
N ALA A 51 -6.01 -2.30 13.34
CA ALA A 51 -6.67 -3.50 12.82
C ALA A 51 -6.82 -4.54 13.94
N GLY A 52 -5.76 -4.72 14.74
CA GLY A 52 -5.72 -5.67 15.84
C GLY A 52 -5.98 -7.12 15.41
N LEU A 53 -5.96 -8.04 16.37
CA LEU A 53 -6.14 -9.48 16.12
C LEU A 53 -7.61 -9.92 16.03
N ARG A 54 -8.54 -9.01 15.75
CA ARG A 54 -9.99 -9.30 15.79
C ARG A 54 -10.57 -9.45 14.39
N GLY A 55 -11.44 -10.47 14.22
CA GLY A 55 -12.16 -10.71 12.97
C GLY A 55 -11.27 -11.21 11.83
N VAL A 56 -11.74 -11.01 10.59
CA VAL A 56 -11.13 -11.57 9.37
C VAL A 56 -9.68 -11.13 9.17
N LEU A 57 -9.36 -9.87 9.49
CA LEU A 57 -8.00 -9.34 9.31
C LEU A 57 -7.01 -9.98 10.31
N GLY A 58 -7.45 -10.32 11.52
CA GLY A 58 -6.64 -11.04 12.52
C GLY A 58 -6.30 -12.48 12.11
N GLN A 59 -7.08 -13.07 11.19
CA GLN A 59 -6.82 -14.39 10.62
C GLN A 59 -5.89 -14.33 9.39
N PHE A 60 -5.64 -13.13 8.86
CA PHE A 60 -4.84 -12.93 7.66
C PHE A 60 -3.37 -12.66 8.02
N PHE A 61 -2.64 -13.74 8.26
CA PHE A 61 -1.20 -13.74 8.57
C PHE A 61 -0.43 -14.67 7.64
N VAL A 62 0.81 -14.33 7.36
CA VAL A 62 1.77 -15.17 6.64
C VAL A 62 2.68 -15.85 7.66
N THR A 63 2.87 -17.17 7.52
CA THR A 63 3.86 -17.90 8.32
C THR A 63 5.20 -17.88 7.60
N LYS A 64 6.24 -17.34 8.25
CA LYS A 64 7.62 -17.36 7.78
C LYS A 64 8.52 -17.76 8.93
N ASP A 65 9.39 -18.76 8.72
CA ASP A 65 10.32 -19.27 9.74
C ASP A 65 9.65 -19.64 11.08
N GLY A 66 8.43 -20.22 11.01
CA GLY A 66 7.65 -20.61 12.19
C GLY A 66 6.98 -19.45 12.93
N ARG A 67 7.10 -18.21 12.43
CA ARG A 67 6.50 -17.01 13.03
C ARG A 67 5.32 -16.53 12.21
N ARG A 68 4.28 -16.05 12.88
CA ARG A 68 3.16 -15.36 12.24
C ARG A 68 3.51 -13.90 12.04
N LEU A 69 3.47 -13.48 10.78
CA LEU A 69 3.70 -12.10 10.38
C LEU A 69 2.45 -11.58 9.67
N TYR A 70 2.08 -10.33 9.95
CA TYR A 70 0.86 -9.72 9.46
C TYR A 70 1.16 -8.73 8.35
N PRO A 71 0.40 -8.68 7.26
CA PRO A 71 0.62 -7.66 6.24
C PRO A 71 0.41 -6.26 6.79
N SER A 72 1.44 -5.42 6.73
CA SER A 72 1.47 -4.04 7.21
C SER A 72 0.36 -3.16 6.62
N PHE A 73 -0.07 -3.42 5.38
CA PHE A 73 -1.17 -2.68 4.75
C PHE A 73 -2.51 -2.87 5.47
N LEU A 74 -2.68 -3.91 6.29
CA LEU A 74 -3.85 -4.05 7.15
C LEU A 74 -3.92 -2.93 8.19
N ALA A 75 -2.78 -2.39 8.61
CA ALA A 75 -2.70 -1.28 9.53
C ALA A 75 -2.74 0.10 8.84
N ASP A 76 -2.76 0.18 7.51
CA ASP A 76 -2.64 1.43 6.73
C ASP A 76 -3.99 2.16 6.48
N ASN A 77 -4.14 3.37 7.02
CA ASN A 77 -5.34 4.20 6.88
C ASN A 77 -5.67 4.62 5.44
N ALA A 78 -4.73 4.48 4.50
CA ALA A 78 -4.99 4.78 3.09
C ALA A 78 -5.97 3.80 2.43
N VAL A 79 -6.25 2.65 3.06
CA VAL A 79 -7.21 1.66 2.56
C VAL A 79 -8.25 1.34 3.63
N GLU A 80 -9.52 1.39 3.23
CA GLU A 80 -10.64 1.04 4.08
C GLU A 80 -10.62 -0.45 4.45
N HIS A 81 -10.76 -0.76 5.75
CA HIS A 81 -10.82 -2.16 6.22
C HIS A 81 -11.98 -2.93 5.59
N ARG A 82 -13.10 -2.26 5.33
CA ARG A 82 -14.28 -2.89 4.71
C ARG A 82 -13.95 -3.42 3.32
N ASP A 83 -13.20 -2.65 2.55
CA ASP A 83 -12.77 -3.00 1.20
C ASP A 83 -11.77 -4.16 1.24
N LEU A 84 -10.80 -4.11 2.17
CA LEU A 84 -9.85 -5.21 2.39
C LEU A 84 -10.57 -6.51 2.77
N ILE A 85 -11.50 -6.46 3.72
CA ILE A 85 -12.27 -7.63 4.17
C ILE A 85 -13.11 -8.19 3.01
N ALA A 86 -13.73 -7.34 2.20
CA ALA A 86 -14.51 -7.78 1.05
C ALA A 86 -13.64 -8.56 0.05
N VAL A 87 -12.46 -8.04 -0.29
CA VAL A 87 -11.54 -8.71 -1.22
C VAL A 87 -10.97 -9.99 -0.60
N VAL A 88 -10.55 -9.98 0.67
CA VAL A 88 -10.03 -11.18 1.37
C VAL A 88 -11.07 -12.30 1.41
N LYS A 89 -12.34 -11.98 1.67
CA LYS A 89 -13.44 -12.95 1.64
C LYS A 89 -13.67 -13.51 0.23
N LEU A 90 -13.55 -12.68 -0.79
CA LEU A 90 -13.74 -13.08 -2.18
C LEU A 90 -12.64 -14.02 -2.68
N LEU A 91 -11.41 -13.85 -2.16
CA LEU A 91 -10.32 -14.79 -2.38
C LEU A 91 -10.52 -16.13 -1.64
N GLY A 92 -11.63 -16.35 -0.92
CA GLY A 92 -12.05 -17.67 -0.46
C GLY A 92 -11.01 -18.43 0.36
N ASP A 93 -10.82 -19.71 0.04
CA ASP A 93 -9.99 -20.65 0.80
C ASP A 93 -8.51 -20.66 0.41
N TRP A 94 -8.07 -19.75 -0.45
CA TRP A 94 -6.64 -19.59 -0.74
C TRP A 94 -5.84 -19.36 0.55
N ASP A 95 -4.65 -19.92 0.62
CA ASP A 95 -3.77 -19.71 1.76
C ASP A 95 -3.40 -18.22 1.90
N ASN A 96 -3.06 -17.83 3.11
CA ASN A 96 -2.79 -16.43 3.42
C ASN A 96 -1.58 -15.86 2.67
N PHE A 97 -0.58 -16.68 2.31
CA PHE A 97 0.56 -16.21 1.52
C PHE A 97 0.13 -15.90 0.08
N THR A 98 -0.68 -16.75 -0.53
CA THR A 98 -1.25 -16.51 -1.87
C THR A 98 -2.16 -15.27 -1.89
N LYS A 99 -3.05 -15.13 -0.90
CA LYS A 99 -3.87 -13.93 -0.72
C LYS A 99 -3.02 -12.67 -0.57
N TRP A 100 -1.97 -12.73 0.24
CA TRP A 100 -1.04 -11.61 0.41
C TRP A 100 -0.33 -11.25 -0.90
N ARG A 101 0.15 -12.26 -1.65
CA ARG A 101 0.81 -12.06 -2.93
C ARG A 101 -0.13 -11.43 -3.96
N PHE A 102 -1.43 -11.75 -3.92
CA PHE A 102 -2.43 -11.09 -4.76
C PHE A 102 -2.40 -9.57 -4.59
N PHE A 103 -2.43 -9.08 -3.34
CA PHE A 103 -2.49 -7.65 -3.00
C PHE A 103 -1.25 -6.84 -3.40
N ILE A 104 -0.08 -7.46 -3.40
CA ILE A 104 1.20 -6.78 -3.66
C ILE A 104 1.72 -6.96 -5.08
N SER A 105 1.10 -7.84 -5.88
CA SER A 105 1.52 -8.10 -7.26
C SER A 105 0.65 -7.32 -8.24
N GLY A 106 1.27 -6.63 -9.20
CA GLY A 106 0.57 -5.93 -10.27
C GLY A 106 -0.38 -6.84 -11.05
N LYS A 107 -1.48 -6.28 -11.54
CA LYS A 107 -2.50 -7.00 -12.30
C LYS A 107 -2.76 -6.29 -13.63
N GLY A 108 -2.63 -7.02 -14.74
CA GLY A 108 -2.94 -6.48 -16.07
C GLY A 108 -4.36 -5.94 -16.17
N SER A 109 -5.33 -6.62 -15.54
CA SER A 109 -6.75 -6.19 -15.45
C SER A 109 -6.97 -4.86 -14.72
N LEU A 110 -5.99 -4.41 -13.92
CA LEU A 110 -6.03 -3.13 -13.20
C LEU A 110 -5.19 -2.04 -13.90
N GLY A 111 -4.67 -2.31 -15.09
CA GLY A 111 -3.75 -1.42 -15.80
C GLY A 111 -2.33 -1.46 -15.25
N GLY A 112 -1.90 -2.61 -14.72
CA GLY A 112 -0.56 -2.81 -14.14
C GLY A 112 -0.47 -2.48 -12.65
N LEU A 113 -1.47 -1.79 -12.08
CA LEU A 113 -1.53 -1.50 -10.65
C LEU A 113 -1.69 -2.77 -9.80
N THR A 114 -1.18 -2.69 -8.58
CA THR A 114 -1.51 -3.65 -7.52
C THR A 114 -2.94 -3.43 -7.03
N PRO A 115 -3.59 -4.47 -6.47
CA PRO A 115 -4.88 -4.29 -5.80
C PRO A 115 -4.86 -3.22 -4.71
N LEU A 116 -3.77 -3.08 -3.95
CA LEU A 116 -3.66 -2.04 -2.91
C LEU A 116 -3.69 -0.63 -3.50
N GLU A 117 -2.94 -0.38 -4.57
CA GLU A 117 -2.95 0.92 -5.25
C GLU A 117 -4.32 1.22 -5.86
N ALA A 118 -4.98 0.23 -6.46
CA ALA A 118 -6.32 0.40 -7.01
C ALA A 118 -7.36 0.68 -5.91
N LEU A 119 -7.26 0.04 -4.74
CA LEU A 119 -8.14 0.31 -3.60
C LEU A 119 -7.95 1.74 -3.07
N ARG A 120 -6.71 2.24 -2.96
CA ARG A 120 -6.43 3.63 -2.60
C ARG A 120 -7.04 4.65 -3.57
N GLN A 121 -7.24 4.26 -4.83
CA GLN A 121 -7.92 5.06 -5.85
C GLN A 121 -9.45 4.89 -5.85
N GLY A 122 -10.03 4.16 -4.89
CA GLY A 122 -11.46 3.89 -4.82
C GLY A 122 -11.98 2.90 -5.88
N ARG A 123 -11.09 2.12 -6.52
CA ARG A 123 -11.44 1.21 -7.63
C ARG A 123 -11.91 -0.17 -7.14
N LEU A 124 -12.62 -0.25 -6.02
CA LEU A 124 -13.06 -1.50 -5.38
C LEU A 124 -13.72 -2.48 -6.36
N ARG A 125 -14.69 -2.02 -7.17
CA ARG A 125 -15.40 -2.88 -8.13
C ARG A 125 -14.47 -3.58 -9.14
N GLN A 126 -13.39 -2.92 -9.54
CA GLN A 126 -12.42 -3.52 -10.46
C GLN A 126 -11.49 -4.50 -9.75
N VAL A 127 -11.15 -4.22 -8.49
CA VAL A 127 -10.38 -5.14 -7.64
C VAL A 127 -11.17 -6.41 -7.36
N MET A 128 -12.46 -6.30 -7.03
CA MET A 128 -13.33 -7.45 -6.80
C MET A 128 -13.43 -8.35 -8.03
N ARG A 129 -13.68 -7.79 -9.23
CA ARG A 129 -13.67 -8.58 -10.48
C ARG A 129 -12.33 -9.27 -10.75
N THR A 130 -11.23 -8.58 -10.46
CA THR A 130 -9.88 -9.17 -10.56
C THR A 130 -9.69 -10.32 -9.56
N ALA A 131 -10.25 -10.21 -8.36
CA ALA A 131 -10.17 -11.25 -7.33
C ALA A 131 -11.08 -12.45 -7.66
N GLU A 132 -12.28 -12.25 -8.20
CA GLU A 132 -13.14 -13.32 -8.73
C GLU A 132 -12.40 -14.14 -9.79
N GLY A 133 -11.88 -13.48 -10.83
CA GLY A 133 -11.13 -14.16 -11.88
C GLY A 133 -9.77 -14.73 -11.45
N PHE A 134 -9.30 -14.39 -10.23
CA PHE A 134 -8.16 -15.04 -9.59
C PHE A 134 -8.59 -16.26 -8.78
N ALA A 135 -9.76 -16.22 -8.14
CA ALA A 135 -10.31 -17.31 -7.34
C ALA A 135 -10.83 -18.48 -8.20
N GLU A 136 -11.28 -18.21 -9.42
CA GLU A 136 -11.74 -19.23 -10.38
C GLU A 136 -10.62 -20.05 -11.05
N ARG A 137 -9.36 -19.77 -10.70
CA ARG A 137 -8.17 -20.36 -11.36
C ARG A 137 -7.56 -21.53 -10.61
#